data_AF-A0A7W3IVV5-F1
#
_entry.id   AF-A0A7W3IVV5-F1
#
_cell.length_a   1.000
_cell.length_b   1.000
_cell.length_c   1.000
_cell.angle_alpha   90.00
_cell.angle_beta   90.00
_cell.angle_gamma   90.00
#
_symmetry.space_group_name_H-M   'P 1'
#
loop_
_entity.id
_entity.type
_entity.pdbx_description
1 polymer ?
#
loop_
_entity_poly.entity_id
_entity_poly.type
_entity_poly.pdbx_seq_one_letter_code
_entity_poly.pdbx_strand_id
1 'polypeptide(L)'
;MARTKIVHAGGAVVLREHDGRREVAIVHRRKYNDWSLPKGKTENGETVPVAAVRELWEEAAARVRLGTPLDRTVYALDKDTRKHVAWWVGIAHEVHKRAPDREIDMVSWLPIKLALKRLSYKEDRALVEQALDQPPTTPLIIVRHAKAMDRKDWTHPDQGRPLRAAGRVQARRLVPLLAAYGVVDLVSSSSSRCLSTVLPYAQRYAIEPEREQRLTEEEGTGDAEAVAAVLERVRERVVLSGRPAAVCGHRPVLPHMLAALDIPDRPMATAECLVAHLTSTGEVHALERHRPPT
;
A
#
# COMPACT_ATOMS: atom_id res chain seq x y z
N MET A 1 -14.34 -29.19 14.92
CA MET A 1 -14.65 -28.60 13.61
C MET A 1 -13.34 -28.24 12.93
N ALA A 2 -13.09 -28.72 11.72
CA ALA A 2 -11.86 -28.39 10.98
C ALA A 2 -11.82 -26.86 10.75
N ARG A 3 -10.66 -26.25 11.00
CA ARG A 3 -10.50 -24.79 10.87
C ARG A 3 -10.44 -24.46 9.38
N THR A 4 -11.42 -23.71 8.87
CA THR A 4 -11.47 -23.27 7.47
C THR A 4 -10.16 -22.57 7.09
N LYS A 5 -9.50 -23.07 6.03
CA LYS A 5 -8.28 -22.47 5.50
C LYS A 5 -8.63 -21.23 4.70
N ILE A 6 -7.93 -20.13 4.92
CA ILE A 6 -8.09 -18.88 4.16
C ILE A 6 -6.90 -18.72 3.22
N VAL A 7 -7.18 -18.53 1.93
CA VAL A 7 -6.20 -18.15 0.91
C VAL A 7 -6.37 -16.67 0.61
N HIS A 8 -5.33 -15.88 0.86
CA HIS A 8 -5.32 -14.45 0.56
C HIS A 8 -4.84 -14.19 -0.87
N ALA A 9 -5.45 -13.21 -1.51
CA ALA A 9 -5.12 -12.77 -2.85
C ALA A 9 -5.33 -11.25 -2.99
N GLY A 10 -4.58 -10.65 -3.90
CA GLY A 10 -4.67 -9.24 -4.23
C GLY A 10 -4.86 -9.04 -5.74
N GLY A 11 -5.60 -8.01 -6.12
CA GLY A 11 -5.73 -7.57 -7.50
C GLY A 11 -6.14 -6.11 -7.57
N ALA A 12 -6.29 -5.56 -8.77
CA ALA A 12 -6.77 -4.18 -8.92
C ALA A 12 -7.65 -4.00 -10.17
N VAL A 13 -8.52 -3.00 -10.09
CA VAL A 13 -9.14 -2.40 -11.28
C VAL A 13 -8.15 -1.38 -11.82
N VAL A 14 -7.34 -1.77 -12.80
CA VAL A 14 -6.30 -0.90 -13.34
C VAL A 14 -6.88 0.01 -14.42
N LEU A 15 -6.93 1.30 -14.11
CA LEU A 15 -7.44 2.34 -14.99
C LEU A 15 -6.28 3.11 -15.64
N ARG A 16 -6.47 3.50 -16.89
CA ARG A 16 -5.59 4.47 -17.58
C ARG A 16 -6.41 5.39 -18.46
N GLU A 17 -5.87 6.59 -18.70
CA GLU A 17 -6.34 7.46 -19.76
C GLU A 17 -5.49 7.19 -21.02
N HIS A 18 -6.13 6.92 -22.15
CA HIS A 18 -5.49 6.68 -23.43
C HIS A 18 -6.36 7.27 -24.55
N ASP A 19 -5.78 8.14 -25.39
CA ASP A 19 -6.48 8.84 -26.49
C ASP A 19 -7.80 9.51 -26.07
N GLY A 20 -7.79 10.16 -24.89
CA GLY A 20 -8.96 10.84 -24.33
C GLY A 20 -10.07 9.91 -23.84
N ARG A 21 -9.78 8.61 -23.69
CA ARG A 21 -10.71 7.61 -23.18
C ARG A 21 -10.12 6.91 -21.96
N ARG A 22 -10.99 6.68 -20.98
CA ARG A 22 -10.67 5.82 -19.84
C ARG A 22 -10.80 4.36 -20.24
N GLU A 23 -9.73 3.61 -20.02
CA GLU A 23 -9.65 2.18 -20.28
C GLU A 23 -9.37 1.40 -19.00
N VAL A 24 -9.78 0.14 -18.98
CA VAL A 24 -9.47 -0.81 -17.91
C VAL A 24 -8.78 -2.04 -18.47
N ALA A 25 -7.80 -2.57 -17.74
CA ALA A 25 -7.16 -3.83 -18.06
C ALA A 25 -8.02 -5.02 -17.60
N ILE A 26 -8.30 -5.93 -18.53
CA ILE A 26 -8.90 -7.23 -18.25
C ILE A 26 -8.05 -8.34 -18.87
N VAL A 27 -8.07 -9.52 -18.27
CA VAL A 27 -7.28 -10.67 -18.71
C VAL A 27 -8.19 -11.84 -19.09
N HIS A 28 -7.81 -12.58 -20.12
CA HIS A 28 -8.45 -13.83 -20.50
C HIS A 28 -7.68 -15.01 -19.90
N ARG A 29 -8.38 -15.92 -19.21
CA ARG A 29 -7.75 -17.08 -18.58
C ARG A 29 -8.08 -18.34 -19.36
N ARG A 30 -7.06 -18.94 -19.96
CA ARG A 30 -7.24 -20.09 -20.88
C ARG A 30 -7.91 -21.29 -20.21
N LYS A 31 -7.58 -21.56 -18.95
CA LYS A 31 -8.12 -22.69 -18.18
C LYS A 31 -9.63 -22.64 -18.00
N TYR A 32 -10.18 -21.44 -17.85
CA TYR A 32 -11.60 -21.22 -17.54
C TYR A 32 -12.38 -20.66 -18.74
N ASN A 33 -11.67 -20.19 -19.77
CA ASN A 33 -12.22 -19.49 -20.93
C ASN A 33 -13.10 -18.31 -20.50
N ASP A 34 -12.58 -17.51 -19.58
CA ASP A 34 -13.27 -16.37 -18.97
C ASP A 34 -12.45 -15.09 -19.08
N TRP A 35 -13.14 -13.95 -18.94
CA TRP A 35 -12.53 -12.63 -18.80
C TRP A 35 -12.73 -12.14 -17.39
N SER A 36 -11.63 -11.81 -16.71
CA SER A 36 -11.65 -11.32 -15.35
C SER A 36 -10.70 -10.14 -15.15
N LEU A 37 -10.84 -9.49 -14.00
CA LEU A 37 -9.80 -8.58 -13.50
C LEU A 37 -8.55 -9.38 -13.08
N PRO A 38 -7.34 -8.83 -13.30
CA PRO A 38 -6.09 -9.48 -12.90
C PRO A 38 -5.93 -9.54 -11.38
N LYS A 39 -5.54 -10.71 -10.86
CA LYS A 39 -5.39 -11.00 -9.42
C LYS A 39 -4.69 -12.33 -9.19
N GLY A 40 -3.92 -12.41 -8.12
CA GLY A 40 -3.35 -13.68 -7.69
C GLY A 40 -3.07 -13.78 -6.21
N LYS A 41 -2.53 -14.92 -5.81
CA LYS A 41 -2.42 -15.32 -4.41
C LYS A 41 -1.17 -14.68 -3.80
N THR A 42 -1.22 -14.41 -2.50
CA THR A 42 0.00 -14.03 -1.76
C THR A 42 0.99 -15.17 -1.74
N GLU A 43 2.26 -14.87 -1.96
CA GLU A 43 3.39 -15.76 -1.71
C GLU A 43 3.87 -15.71 -0.25
N ASN A 44 4.82 -16.58 0.12
CA ASN A 44 5.32 -16.68 1.49
C ASN A 44 5.98 -15.37 1.95
N GLY A 45 5.40 -14.78 3.00
CA GLY A 45 5.91 -13.53 3.57
C GLY A 45 5.57 -12.29 2.73
N GLU A 46 4.64 -12.40 1.79
CA GLU A 46 4.11 -11.29 0.99
C GLU A 46 2.88 -10.67 1.66
N THR A 47 2.72 -9.35 1.59
CA THR A 47 1.46 -8.69 1.98
C THR A 47 0.49 -8.66 0.80
N VAL A 48 -0.82 -8.57 1.07
CA VAL A 48 -1.83 -8.57 0.00
C VAL A 48 -1.65 -7.44 -1.03
N PRO A 49 -1.29 -6.19 -0.66
CA PRO A 49 -0.98 -5.14 -1.63
C PRO A 49 0.23 -5.48 -2.52
N VAL A 50 1.25 -6.14 -1.97
CA VAL A 50 2.44 -6.55 -2.72
C VAL A 50 2.08 -7.64 -3.73
N ALA A 51 1.27 -8.62 -3.31
CA ALA A 51 0.73 -9.62 -4.21
C ALA A 51 -0.06 -8.98 -5.35
N ALA A 52 -0.92 -8.00 -5.05
CA ALA A 52 -1.68 -7.29 -6.07
C ALA A 52 -0.74 -6.70 -7.15
N VAL A 53 0.25 -5.89 -6.78
CA VAL A 53 1.13 -5.25 -7.78
C VAL A 53 2.03 -6.24 -8.53
N ARG A 54 2.47 -7.32 -7.88
CA ARG A 54 3.23 -8.40 -8.53
C ARG A 54 2.37 -9.09 -9.60
N GLU A 55 1.15 -9.48 -9.25
CA GLU A 55 0.23 -10.18 -10.14
C GLU A 55 -0.22 -9.29 -11.30
N LEU A 56 -0.41 -7.99 -11.07
CA LEU A 56 -0.67 -7.03 -12.15
C LEU A 56 0.50 -6.95 -13.15
N TRP A 57 1.74 -7.06 -12.67
CA TRP A 57 2.91 -7.14 -13.54
C TRP A 57 2.96 -8.47 -14.28
N GLU A 58 2.74 -9.59 -13.59
CA GLU A 58 2.77 -10.92 -14.18
C GLU A 58 1.65 -11.12 -15.21
N GLU A 59 0.39 -10.93 -14.82
CA GLU A 59 -0.79 -11.23 -15.64
C GLU A 59 -1.08 -10.16 -16.70
N ALA A 60 -0.87 -8.87 -16.38
CA ALA A 60 -1.29 -7.75 -17.23
C ALA A 60 -0.12 -6.91 -17.78
N ALA A 61 1.13 -7.24 -17.44
CA ALA A 61 2.32 -6.49 -17.83
C ALA A 61 2.23 -4.99 -17.52
N ALA A 62 1.55 -4.66 -16.42
CA ALA A 62 1.28 -3.31 -15.99
C ALA A 62 2.05 -3.00 -14.70
N ARG A 63 2.85 -1.92 -14.69
CA ARG A 63 3.37 -1.34 -13.46
C ARG A 63 2.34 -0.36 -12.93
N VAL A 64 1.88 -0.63 -11.70
CA VAL A 64 0.72 0.01 -11.11
C VAL A 64 1.08 0.55 -9.74
N ARG A 65 0.58 1.76 -9.45
CA ARG A 65 0.47 2.27 -8.09
C ARG A 65 -0.94 2.00 -7.57
N LEU A 66 -1.06 1.44 -6.38
CA LEU A 66 -2.35 1.26 -5.71
C LEU A 66 -2.90 2.59 -5.19
N GLY A 67 -4.18 2.83 -5.42
CA GLY A 67 -4.98 3.90 -4.85
C GLY A 67 -6.02 3.34 -3.87
N THR A 68 -7.20 3.94 -3.83
CA THR A 68 -8.27 3.60 -2.88
C THR A 68 -8.62 2.09 -2.88
N PRO A 69 -8.75 1.44 -1.71
CA PRO A 69 -9.22 0.06 -1.62
C PRO A 69 -10.69 -0.07 -2.04
N LEU A 70 -11.02 -1.21 -2.63
CA LEU A 70 -12.36 -1.56 -3.09
C LEU A 70 -12.93 -2.72 -2.26
N ASP A 71 -14.18 -3.10 -2.54
CA ASP A 71 -14.85 -4.19 -1.86
C ASP A 71 -14.12 -5.52 -2.05
N ARG A 72 -14.13 -6.36 -1.01
CA ARG A 72 -13.47 -7.67 -1.05
C ARG A 72 -14.38 -8.70 -1.71
N THR A 73 -13.79 -9.61 -2.49
CA THR A 73 -14.50 -10.79 -3.00
C THR A 73 -14.14 -12.01 -2.15
N VAL A 74 -15.16 -12.77 -1.72
CA VAL A 74 -14.97 -14.00 -0.94
C VAL A 74 -15.73 -15.15 -1.59
N TYR A 75 -15.03 -16.25 -1.89
CA TYR A 75 -15.65 -17.45 -2.48
C TYR A 75 -14.96 -18.73 -2.02
N ALA A 76 -15.66 -19.86 -2.12
CA ALA A 76 -15.09 -21.18 -1.81
C ALA A 76 -14.19 -21.67 -2.94
N LEU A 77 -13.01 -22.19 -2.60
CA LEU A 77 -12.19 -22.97 -3.53
C LEU A 77 -12.55 -24.45 -3.48
N ASP A 78 -12.83 -24.93 -2.27
CA ASP A 78 -13.28 -26.29 -1.96
C ASP A 78 -14.08 -26.26 -0.64
N LYS A 79 -14.45 -27.43 -0.10
CA LYS A 79 -15.27 -27.56 1.10
C LYS A 79 -14.68 -26.87 2.33
N ASP A 80 -13.35 -26.85 2.45
CA ASP A 80 -12.64 -26.42 3.65
C ASP A 80 -11.77 -25.17 3.43
N THR A 81 -11.73 -24.64 2.19
CA THR A 81 -10.90 -23.51 1.80
C THR A 81 -11.72 -22.36 1.22
N ARG A 82 -11.55 -21.16 1.80
CA ARG A 82 -12.10 -19.90 1.29
C ARG A 82 -10.99 -19.04 0.69
N LYS A 83 -11.25 -18.41 -0.45
CA LYS A 83 -10.37 -17.41 -1.05
C LYS A 83 -10.91 -16.01 -0.77
N HIS A 84 -10.06 -15.16 -0.22
CA HIS A 84 -10.35 -13.76 0.07
C HIS A 84 -9.48 -12.90 -0.86
N VAL A 85 -10.12 -12.16 -1.75
CA VAL A 85 -9.45 -11.24 -2.66
C VAL A 85 -9.68 -9.82 -2.18
N ALA A 86 -8.60 -9.09 -1.92
CA ALA A 86 -8.65 -7.64 -1.73
C ALA A 86 -8.37 -6.94 -3.06
N TRP A 87 -9.07 -5.84 -3.28
CA TRP A 87 -9.05 -5.09 -4.52
C TRP A 87 -8.73 -3.63 -4.25
N TRP A 88 -8.13 -2.98 -5.25
CA TRP A 88 -7.79 -1.56 -5.22
C TRP A 88 -8.13 -0.93 -6.57
N VAL A 89 -8.31 0.39 -6.57
CA VAL A 89 -8.10 1.18 -7.78
C VAL A 89 -6.61 1.12 -8.11
N GLY A 90 -6.27 0.74 -9.33
CA GLY A 90 -4.90 0.71 -9.83
C GLY A 90 -4.65 1.84 -10.81
N ILE A 91 -3.57 2.60 -10.61
CA ILE A 91 -3.12 3.65 -11.53
C ILE A 91 -1.90 3.14 -12.29
N ALA A 92 -2.08 2.82 -13.57
CA ALA A 92 -0.97 2.38 -14.42
C ALA A 92 -0.06 3.57 -14.77
N HIS A 93 1.24 3.39 -14.58
CA HIS A 93 2.27 4.33 -15.03
C HIS A 93 3.19 3.73 -16.10
N GLU A 94 3.16 2.41 -16.27
CA GLU A 94 3.88 1.73 -17.34
C GLU A 94 3.06 0.51 -17.79
N VAL A 95 2.92 0.33 -19.10
CA VAL A 95 2.21 -0.81 -19.69
C VAL A 95 3.06 -1.39 -20.79
N HIS A 96 3.32 -2.69 -20.69
CA HIS A 96 4.14 -3.43 -21.64
C HIS A 96 3.31 -4.40 -22.46
N LYS A 97 3.89 -4.85 -23.58
CA LYS A 97 3.39 -6.02 -24.29
C LYS A 97 3.88 -7.27 -23.57
N ARG A 98 3.03 -8.27 -23.49
CA ARG A 98 3.32 -9.57 -22.89
C ARG A 98 2.96 -10.68 -23.88
N ALA A 99 3.79 -11.72 -23.91
CA ALA A 99 3.48 -12.92 -24.67
C ALA A 99 2.40 -13.75 -23.94
N PRO A 100 1.49 -14.40 -24.67
CA PRO A 100 0.56 -15.37 -24.10
C PRO A 100 1.30 -16.49 -23.34
N ASP A 101 0.75 -16.95 -22.22
CA ASP A 101 1.22 -18.15 -21.53
C ASP A 101 0.10 -19.15 -21.26
N ARG A 102 0.35 -20.14 -20.39
CA ARG A 102 -0.61 -21.20 -20.08
C ARG A 102 -1.77 -20.74 -19.20
N GLU A 103 -1.58 -19.67 -18.43
CA GLU A 103 -2.58 -19.11 -17.52
C GLU A 103 -3.35 -17.99 -18.21
N ILE A 104 -2.65 -16.95 -18.65
CA ILE A 104 -3.22 -15.78 -19.32
C ILE A 104 -2.74 -15.75 -20.77
N ASP A 105 -3.64 -16.00 -21.71
CA ASP A 105 -3.35 -15.96 -23.14
C ASP A 105 -3.62 -14.59 -23.76
N MET A 106 -4.44 -13.74 -23.12
CA MET A 106 -4.70 -12.37 -23.60
C MET A 106 -4.82 -11.35 -22.47
N VAL A 107 -4.26 -10.17 -22.71
CA VAL A 107 -4.51 -8.94 -21.93
C VAL A 107 -5.20 -7.95 -22.86
N SER A 108 -6.28 -7.32 -22.40
CA SER A 108 -6.99 -6.30 -23.17
C SER A 108 -7.21 -5.06 -22.34
N TRP A 109 -6.77 -3.93 -22.89
CA TRP A 109 -7.17 -2.61 -22.45
C TRP A 109 -8.37 -2.21 -23.26
N LEU A 110 -9.52 -2.08 -22.60
CA LEU A 110 -10.78 -1.78 -23.28
C LEU A 110 -11.40 -0.50 -22.69
N PRO A 111 -12.08 0.31 -23.52
CA PRO A 111 -13.00 1.33 -23.03
C PRO A 111 -13.99 0.71 -22.04
N ILE A 112 -14.30 1.42 -20.95
CA ILE A 112 -15.12 0.93 -19.83
C ILE A 112 -16.38 0.18 -20.29
N LYS A 113 -17.17 0.77 -21.20
CA LYS A 113 -18.42 0.17 -21.69
C LYS A 113 -18.20 -1.18 -22.37
N LEU A 114 -17.07 -1.38 -23.05
CA LEU A 114 -16.74 -2.65 -23.69
C LEU A 114 -16.21 -3.66 -22.67
N ALA A 115 -15.39 -3.21 -21.71
CA ALA A 115 -14.91 -4.07 -20.63
C ALA A 115 -16.07 -4.66 -19.81
N LEU A 116 -17.05 -3.84 -19.42
CA LEU A 116 -18.22 -4.30 -18.67
C LEU A 116 -19.02 -5.37 -19.42
N LYS A 117 -19.13 -5.26 -20.75
CA LYS A 117 -19.75 -6.29 -21.60
C LYS A 117 -18.91 -7.55 -21.73
N ARG A 118 -17.57 -7.42 -21.70
CA ARG A 118 -16.63 -8.51 -21.94
C ARG A 118 -16.35 -9.35 -20.69
N LEU A 119 -16.30 -8.72 -19.51
CA LEU A 119 -16.09 -9.39 -18.24
C LEU A 119 -17.12 -10.50 -18.03
N SER A 120 -16.67 -11.68 -17.57
CA SER A 120 -17.53 -12.84 -17.38
C SER A 120 -18.34 -12.77 -16.08
N TYR A 121 -17.77 -12.16 -15.04
CA TYR A 121 -18.33 -12.15 -13.69
C TYR A 121 -19.03 -10.84 -13.35
N LYS A 122 -20.17 -10.91 -12.66
CA LYS A 122 -20.94 -9.72 -12.25
C LYS A 122 -20.19 -8.94 -11.17
N GLU A 123 -19.47 -9.65 -10.31
CA GLU A 123 -18.65 -9.12 -9.23
C GLU A 123 -17.50 -8.26 -9.79
N ASP A 124 -16.85 -8.71 -10.86
CA ASP A 124 -15.80 -7.93 -11.53
C ASP A 124 -16.36 -6.65 -12.18
N ARG A 125 -17.58 -6.71 -12.75
CA ARG A 125 -18.25 -5.52 -13.29
C ARG A 125 -18.56 -4.51 -12.19
N ALA A 126 -19.09 -4.98 -11.05
CA ALA A 126 -19.38 -4.15 -9.90
C ALA A 126 -18.11 -3.49 -9.34
N LEU A 127 -16.97 -4.19 -9.33
CA LEU A 127 -15.68 -3.59 -8.95
C LEU A 127 -15.24 -2.49 -9.92
N VAL A 128 -15.43 -2.67 -11.23
CA VAL A 128 -15.14 -1.63 -12.22
C VAL A 128 -16.02 -0.41 -11.99
N GLU A 129 -17.31 -0.59 -11.76
CA GLU A 129 -18.24 0.51 -11.45
C GLU A 129 -17.83 1.23 -10.16
N GLN A 130 -17.58 0.48 -9.07
CA GLN A 130 -17.10 1.03 -7.80
C GLN A 130 -15.82 1.84 -7.95
N ALA A 131 -14.87 1.37 -8.78
CA ALA A 131 -13.61 2.06 -9.05
C ALA A 131 -13.79 3.38 -9.80
N LEU A 132 -14.81 3.48 -10.66
CA LEU A 132 -15.13 4.72 -11.38
C LEU A 132 -15.77 5.76 -10.48
N ASP A 133 -16.51 5.30 -9.46
CA ASP A 133 -17.13 6.16 -8.45
C ASP A 133 -16.14 6.66 -7.38
N GLN A 134 -14.92 6.11 -7.32
CA GLN A 134 -13.91 6.60 -6.40
C GLN A 134 -13.33 7.95 -6.86
N PRO A 135 -13.19 8.94 -5.95
CA PRO A 135 -12.44 10.14 -6.25
C PRO A 135 -10.95 9.78 -6.48
N PRO A 136 -10.21 10.60 -7.24
CA PRO A 136 -8.76 10.50 -7.28
C PRO A 136 -8.17 10.68 -5.88
N THR A 137 -7.28 9.78 -5.48
CA THR A 137 -6.60 9.84 -4.19
C THR A 137 -5.09 9.66 -4.32
N THR A 138 -4.36 10.23 -3.36
CA THR A 138 -2.91 10.09 -3.23
C THR A 138 -2.56 9.48 -1.86
N PRO A 139 -1.83 8.36 -1.81
CA PRO A 139 -1.45 7.73 -0.56
C PRO A 139 -0.46 8.57 0.28
N LEU A 140 -0.77 8.73 1.57
CA LEU A 140 0.14 9.15 2.64
C LEU A 140 0.27 8.00 3.65
N ILE A 141 1.48 7.47 3.84
CA ILE A 141 1.70 6.29 4.68
C ILE A 141 2.34 6.68 6.01
N ILE A 142 1.66 6.40 7.12
CA ILE A 142 2.26 6.47 8.45
C ILE A 142 2.92 5.13 8.78
N VAL A 143 4.20 5.17 9.15
CA VAL A 143 5.02 4.00 9.46
C VAL A 143 5.45 4.05 10.91
N ARG A 144 5.15 3.01 11.69
CA ARG A 144 5.83 2.83 12.98
C ARG A 144 7.21 2.22 12.73
N HIS A 145 8.25 2.73 13.39
CA HIS A 145 9.58 2.12 13.28
C HIS A 145 9.58 0.60 13.58
N ALA A 146 10.51 -0.11 12.96
CA ALA A 146 10.71 -1.55 13.15
C ALA A 146 11.27 -1.88 14.54
N LYS A 147 11.34 -3.18 14.88
CA LYS A 147 11.85 -3.64 16.18
C LYS A 147 13.27 -3.10 16.47
N ALA A 148 13.40 -2.28 17.51
CA ALA A 148 14.67 -1.78 18.01
C ALA A 148 15.26 -2.69 19.10
N MET A 149 16.51 -2.44 19.49
CA MET A 149 17.07 -3.02 20.72
C MET A 149 16.24 -2.61 21.94
N ASP A 150 16.22 -3.43 22.98
CA ASP A 150 15.53 -3.07 24.22
C ASP A 150 16.32 -1.96 24.94
N ARG A 151 15.61 -1.03 25.60
CA ARG A 151 16.25 0.12 26.26
C ARG A 151 17.28 -0.30 27.32
N LYS A 152 17.01 -1.39 28.04
CA LYS A 152 17.90 -1.96 29.06
C LYS A 152 19.23 -2.47 28.50
N ASP A 153 19.29 -2.79 27.21
CA ASP A 153 20.46 -3.36 26.54
C ASP A 153 21.21 -2.28 25.72
N TRP A 154 20.91 -0.99 25.95
CA TRP A 154 21.49 0.15 25.24
C TRP A 154 21.99 1.21 26.24
N THR A 155 23.27 1.56 26.17
CA THR A 155 23.95 2.41 27.16
C THR A 155 24.18 3.86 26.72
N HIS A 156 23.81 4.21 25.49
CA HIS A 156 23.96 5.55 24.91
C HIS A 156 22.60 6.30 24.86
N PRO A 157 22.52 7.56 24.41
CA PRO A 157 21.24 8.26 24.25
C PRO A 157 20.22 7.45 23.42
N ASP A 158 18.94 7.47 23.82
CA ASP A 158 17.89 6.62 23.22
C ASP A 158 17.69 6.92 21.73
N GLN A 159 17.84 8.18 21.31
CA GLN A 159 17.79 8.58 19.90
C GLN A 159 18.77 7.78 19.02
N GLY A 160 19.92 7.38 19.57
CA GLY A 160 20.93 6.57 18.89
C GLY A 160 20.60 5.07 18.79
N ARG A 161 19.56 4.60 19.49
CA ARG A 161 19.26 3.16 19.64
C ARG A 161 18.93 2.50 18.29
N PRO A 162 19.66 1.44 17.88
CA PRO A 162 19.53 0.86 16.56
C PRO A 162 18.41 -0.19 16.46
N LEU A 163 18.14 -0.64 15.23
CA LEU A 163 17.30 -1.81 14.97
C LEU A 163 18.02 -3.10 15.37
N ARG A 164 17.29 -4.02 16.02
CA ARG A 164 17.76 -5.40 16.22
C ARG A 164 17.62 -6.22 14.92
N ALA A 165 18.15 -7.44 14.89
CA ALA A 165 18.14 -8.31 13.71
C ALA A 165 16.73 -8.48 13.09
N ALA A 166 15.73 -8.78 13.92
CA ALA A 166 14.34 -8.88 13.48
C ALA A 166 13.79 -7.56 12.89
N GLY A 167 14.22 -6.41 13.43
CA GLY A 167 13.82 -5.10 12.91
C GLY A 167 14.41 -4.81 11.53
N ARG A 168 15.65 -5.24 11.28
CA ARG A 168 16.27 -5.13 9.95
C ARG A 168 15.56 -5.98 8.90
N VAL A 169 15.06 -7.17 9.28
CA VAL A 169 14.20 -7.99 8.41
C VAL A 169 12.87 -7.28 8.13
N GLN A 170 12.23 -6.71 9.15
CA GLN A 170 11.00 -5.93 8.98
C GLN A 170 11.21 -4.73 8.04
N ALA A 171 12.29 -3.97 8.21
CA ALA A 171 12.62 -2.82 7.37
C ALA A 171 12.77 -3.21 5.88
N ARG A 172 13.40 -4.36 5.58
CA ARG A 172 13.49 -4.88 4.21
C ARG A 172 12.12 -5.30 3.65
N ARG A 173 11.23 -5.86 4.49
CA ARG A 173 9.86 -6.23 4.10
C ARG A 173 8.96 -5.03 3.81
N LEU A 174 9.30 -3.83 4.30
CA LEU A 174 8.58 -2.61 3.95
C LEU A 174 8.86 -2.15 2.52
N VAL A 175 10.01 -2.52 1.93
CA VAL A 175 10.40 -2.07 0.58
C VAL A 175 9.33 -2.33 -0.47
N PRO A 176 8.86 -3.58 -0.67
CA PRO A 176 7.82 -3.84 -1.67
C PRO A 176 6.47 -3.22 -1.29
N LEU A 177 6.16 -3.06 0.00
CA LEU A 177 4.90 -2.46 0.44
C LEU A 177 4.85 -0.96 0.11
N LEU A 178 5.90 -0.21 0.44
CA LEU A 178 5.99 1.22 0.09
C LEU A 178 6.03 1.41 -1.43
N ALA A 179 6.69 0.49 -2.16
CA ALA A 179 6.71 0.49 -3.61
C ALA A 179 5.32 0.27 -4.23
N ALA A 180 4.48 -0.58 -3.64
CA ALA A 180 3.13 -0.85 -4.14
C ALA A 180 2.24 0.42 -4.16
N TYR A 181 2.51 1.37 -3.25
CA TYR A 181 1.85 2.67 -3.20
C TYR A 181 2.66 3.80 -3.87
N GLY A 182 3.80 3.48 -4.49
CA GLY A 182 4.61 4.44 -5.24
C GLY A 182 5.14 5.61 -4.41
N VAL A 183 5.58 5.36 -3.17
CA VAL A 183 6.14 6.39 -2.29
C VAL A 183 7.39 7.02 -2.90
N VAL A 184 7.39 8.35 -3.02
CA VAL A 184 8.51 9.10 -3.61
C VAL A 184 8.98 10.26 -2.74
N ASP A 185 8.29 10.54 -1.63
CA ASP A 185 8.71 11.44 -0.57
C ASP A 185 8.75 10.69 0.77
N LEU A 186 9.79 10.92 1.57
CA LEU A 186 10.04 10.22 2.83
C LEU A 186 10.41 11.22 3.91
N VAL A 187 9.59 11.28 4.96
CA VAL A 187 9.91 11.97 6.20
C VAL A 187 10.11 10.94 7.30
N SER A 188 11.10 11.12 8.15
CA SER A 188 11.35 10.24 9.28
C SER A 188 11.72 11.07 10.49
N SER A 189 11.27 10.63 11.66
CA SER A 189 11.94 10.99 12.90
C SER A 189 13.44 10.79 12.75
N SER A 190 14.21 11.74 13.27
CA SER A 190 15.68 11.75 13.21
C SER A 190 16.34 10.62 14.01
N SER A 191 15.60 9.90 14.87
CA SER A 191 16.13 8.78 15.66
C SER A 191 16.64 7.64 14.76
N SER A 192 17.76 7.02 15.14
CA SER A 192 18.44 5.97 14.37
C SER A 192 17.53 4.82 13.95
N ARG A 193 16.63 4.35 14.85
CA ARG A 193 15.66 3.28 14.55
C ARG A 193 14.62 3.66 13.50
N CYS A 194 14.17 4.92 13.46
CA CYS A 194 13.20 5.40 12.48
C CYS A 194 13.86 5.49 11.10
N LEU A 195 15.01 6.17 11.02
CA LEU A 195 15.79 6.24 9.79
C LEU A 195 16.15 4.85 9.27
N SER A 196 16.69 3.98 10.13
CA SER A 196 17.03 2.59 9.75
C SER A 196 15.84 1.76 9.28
N THR A 197 14.61 2.13 9.64
CA THR A 197 13.39 1.43 9.20
C THR A 197 13.08 1.74 7.73
N VAL A 198 13.28 2.98 7.30
CA VAL A 198 12.96 3.43 5.93
C VAL A 198 14.16 3.40 4.99
N LEU A 199 15.38 3.36 5.53
CA LEU A 199 16.62 3.37 4.73
C LEU A 199 16.70 2.30 3.63
N PRO A 200 16.27 1.03 3.82
CA PRO A 200 16.29 0.04 2.74
C PRO A 200 15.45 0.46 1.53
N TYR A 201 14.31 1.11 1.76
CA TYR A 201 13.47 1.64 0.68
C TYR A 201 14.11 2.87 0.04
N ALA A 202 14.56 3.81 0.88
CA ALA A 202 15.23 5.04 0.46
C ALA A 202 16.42 4.76 -0.48
N GLN A 203 17.29 3.81 -0.11
CA GLN A 203 18.44 3.40 -0.92
C GLN A 203 18.03 2.75 -2.25
N ARG A 204 17.00 1.89 -2.25
CA ARG A 204 16.55 1.17 -3.45
C ARG A 204 15.99 2.11 -4.53
N TYR A 205 15.39 3.21 -4.10
CA TYR A 205 14.71 4.19 -4.96
C TYR A 205 15.44 5.55 -5.03
N ALA A 206 16.65 5.63 -4.48
CA ALA A 206 17.47 6.85 -4.44
C ALA A 206 16.73 8.07 -3.87
N ILE A 207 15.95 7.86 -2.81
CA ILE A 207 15.25 8.91 -2.07
C ILE A 207 16.10 9.29 -0.87
N GLU A 208 16.30 10.58 -0.62
CA GLU A 208 16.89 11.09 0.60
C GLU A 208 15.78 11.37 1.64
N PRO A 209 15.73 10.65 2.78
CA PRO A 209 14.70 10.91 3.78
C PRO A 209 14.93 12.26 4.49
N GLU A 210 13.90 13.10 4.53
CA GLU A 210 13.85 14.28 5.37
C GLU A 210 13.86 13.85 6.84
N ARG A 211 14.82 14.39 7.61
CA ARG A 211 14.98 14.09 9.03
C ARG A 211 14.26 15.16 9.85
N GLU A 212 13.28 14.74 10.64
CA GLU A 212 12.45 15.64 11.44
C GLU A 212 12.67 15.39 12.93
N GLN A 213 13.17 16.40 13.64
CA GLN A 213 13.43 16.34 15.09
C GLN A 213 12.13 16.36 15.88
N ARG A 214 11.12 17.10 15.40
CA ARG A 214 9.80 17.19 16.04
C ARG A 214 9.06 15.85 16.09
N LEU A 215 9.46 14.88 15.27
CA LEU A 215 8.92 13.52 15.29
C LEU A 215 9.70 12.56 16.21
N THR A 216 10.71 13.00 16.95
CA THR A 216 11.42 12.19 17.96
C THR A 216 10.53 11.90 19.17
N GLU A 217 10.88 10.89 19.98
CA GLU A 217 10.12 10.65 21.21
C GLU A 217 10.31 11.80 22.19
N GLU A 218 11.50 12.40 22.20
CA GLU A 218 11.93 13.45 23.10
C GLU A 218 11.17 14.78 22.86
N GLU A 219 11.03 15.19 21.59
CA GLU A 219 10.29 16.42 21.24
C GLU A 219 8.80 16.14 21.01
N GLY A 220 8.49 15.12 20.21
CA GLY A 220 7.15 14.92 19.67
C GLY A 220 6.12 14.38 20.68
N THR A 221 6.55 13.75 21.79
CA THR A 221 5.57 13.19 22.76
C THR A 221 4.81 14.31 23.49
N GLY A 222 5.50 15.41 23.82
CA GLY A 222 4.95 16.52 24.60
C GLY A 222 4.41 17.68 23.76
N ASP A 223 4.65 17.68 22.45
CA ASP A 223 4.34 18.81 21.57
C ASP A 223 3.46 18.38 20.39
N ALA A 224 2.16 18.24 20.67
CA ALA A 224 1.17 17.85 19.67
C ALA A 224 1.06 18.85 18.51
N GLU A 225 1.24 20.15 18.80
CA GLU A 225 1.14 21.23 17.82
C GLU A 225 2.32 21.17 16.83
N ALA A 226 3.55 20.99 17.32
CA ALA A 226 4.71 20.83 16.46
C ALA A 226 4.62 19.57 15.59
N VAL A 227 4.13 18.46 16.14
CA VAL A 227 3.88 17.23 15.36
C VAL A 227 2.81 17.48 14.30
N ALA A 228 1.70 18.14 14.64
CA ALA A 228 0.65 18.46 13.68
C ALA A 228 1.16 19.34 12.54
N ALA A 229 1.96 20.37 12.83
CA ALA A 229 2.56 21.24 11.82
C ALA A 229 3.48 20.47 10.84
N VAL A 230 4.13 19.39 11.28
CA VAL A 230 4.88 18.50 10.38
C VAL A 230 3.94 17.73 9.48
N LEU A 231 2.91 17.11 10.03
CA LEU A 231 2.00 16.26 9.26
C LEU A 231 1.16 17.07 8.27
N GLU A 232 0.71 18.26 8.65
CA GLU A 232 0.00 19.18 7.75
C GLU A 232 0.90 19.63 6.58
N ARG A 233 2.17 19.98 6.85
CA ARG A 233 3.13 20.29 5.78
C ARG A 233 3.28 19.11 4.80
N VAL A 234 3.39 17.88 5.31
CA VAL A 234 3.49 16.68 4.46
C VAL A 234 2.20 16.44 3.67
N ARG A 235 1.04 16.57 4.33
CA ARG A 235 -0.29 16.45 3.73
C ARG A 235 -0.45 17.44 2.57
N GLU A 236 -0.12 18.71 2.78
CA GLU A 236 -0.13 19.75 1.75
C GLU A 236 0.78 19.39 0.57
N ARG A 237 2.01 18.93 0.82
CA ARG A 237 2.92 18.49 -0.27
C ARG A 237 2.32 17.34 -1.07
N VAL A 238 1.72 16.34 -0.42
CA VAL A 238 1.09 15.20 -1.09
C VAL A 238 -0.07 15.66 -1.97
N VAL A 239 -0.93 16.54 -1.45
CA VAL A 239 -2.09 17.08 -2.16
C VAL A 239 -1.67 17.91 -3.37
N LEU A 240 -0.76 18.86 -3.18
CA LEU A 240 -0.32 19.78 -4.23
C LEU A 240 0.44 19.08 -5.36
N SER A 241 1.24 18.06 -5.02
CA SER A 241 2.07 17.36 -6.01
C SER A 241 1.39 16.13 -6.62
N GLY A 242 0.36 15.57 -5.98
CA GLY A 242 -0.21 14.27 -6.33
C GLY A 242 0.78 13.11 -6.16
N ARG A 243 1.87 13.32 -5.41
CA ARG A 243 2.95 12.35 -5.21
C ARG A 243 2.82 11.67 -3.86
N PRO A 244 2.84 10.33 -3.79
CA PRO A 244 2.70 9.61 -2.52
C PRO A 244 3.90 9.79 -1.60
N ALA A 245 3.64 9.86 -0.29
CA ALA A 245 4.67 10.06 0.73
C ALA A 245 4.55 9.04 1.88
N ALA A 246 5.61 8.87 2.66
CA ALA A 246 5.57 8.15 3.92
C ALA A 246 6.25 8.90 5.06
N VAL A 247 5.70 8.78 6.28
CA VAL A 247 6.20 9.42 7.50
C VAL A 247 6.48 8.34 8.56
N CYS A 248 7.74 8.19 8.98
CA CYS A 248 8.13 7.22 10.01
C CYS A 248 8.24 7.87 11.40
N GLY A 249 7.55 7.29 12.39
CA GLY A 249 7.53 7.81 13.77
C GLY A 249 7.55 6.72 14.85
N HIS A 250 7.27 7.15 16.08
CA HIS A 250 7.34 6.31 17.28
C HIS A 250 5.99 6.13 17.94
N ARG A 251 5.84 5.03 18.69
CA ARG A 251 4.60 4.72 19.42
C ARG A 251 4.02 5.90 20.24
N PRO A 252 4.80 6.64 21.06
CA PRO A 252 4.22 7.74 21.85
C PRO A 252 3.88 8.99 21.01
N VAL A 253 4.44 9.14 19.81
CA VAL A 253 4.20 10.29 18.92
C VAL A 253 3.06 10.00 17.94
N LEU A 254 2.84 8.72 17.60
CA LEU A 254 1.80 8.29 16.66
C LEU A 254 0.39 8.85 16.95
N PRO A 255 -0.10 8.95 18.20
CA PRO A 255 -1.41 9.54 18.46
C PRO A 255 -1.55 10.96 17.90
N HIS A 256 -0.52 11.80 18.06
CA HIS A 256 -0.49 13.17 17.53
C HIS A 256 -0.40 13.18 16.00
N MET A 257 0.40 12.27 15.42
CA MET A 257 0.50 12.13 13.96
C MET A 257 -0.84 11.71 13.32
N LEU A 258 -1.59 10.83 13.98
CA LEU A 258 -2.90 10.37 13.51
C LEU A 258 -3.97 11.44 13.69
N ALA A 259 -3.97 12.14 14.83
CA ALA A 259 -4.88 13.24 15.09
C ALA A 259 -4.73 14.37 14.05
N ALA A 260 -3.50 14.69 13.65
CA ALA A 260 -3.22 15.66 12.59
C ALA A 260 -3.70 15.25 11.19
N LEU A 261 -4.18 14.02 11.01
CA LEU A 261 -4.79 13.55 9.76
C LEU A 261 -6.28 13.23 9.95
N ASP A 262 -6.87 13.65 11.07
CA ASP A 262 -8.26 13.32 11.44
C ASP A 262 -8.50 11.80 11.57
N ILE A 263 -7.45 11.03 11.91
CA ILE A 263 -7.50 9.58 12.05
C ILE A 263 -7.62 9.19 13.52
N PRO A 264 -8.58 8.34 13.91
CA PRO A 264 -8.68 7.84 15.28
C PRO A 264 -7.42 7.10 15.74
N ASP A 265 -6.93 7.42 16.94
CA ASP A 265 -5.78 6.73 17.52
C ASP A 265 -6.08 5.24 17.71
N ARG A 266 -5.19 4.41 17.14
CA ARG A 266 -5.17 2.96 17.33
C ARG A 266 -3.73 2.49 17.44
N PRO A 267 -3.40 1.67 18.46
CA PRO A 267 -2.05 1.13 18.60
C PRO A 267 -1.57 0.43 17.33
N MET A 268 -0.40 0.84 16.83
CA MET A 268 0.30 0.23 15.70
C MET A 268 1.40 -0.69 16.23
N ALA A 269 1.57 -1.89 15.65
CA ALA A 269 2.72 -2.76 15.87
C ALA A 269 3.99 -2.18 15.23
N THR A 270 5.17 -2.62 15.67
CA THR A 270 6.44 -2.24 15.03
C THR A 270 6.45 -2.59 13.55
N ALA A 271 6.89 -1.67 12.69
CA ALA A 271 6.84 -1.79 11.23
C ALA A 271 5.43 -1.99 10.64
N GLU A 272 4.37 -1.68 11.39
CA GLU A 272 3.03 -1.55 10.82
C GLU A 272 2.94 -0.25 10.02
N CYS A 273 2.26 -0.32 8.88
CA CYS A 273 1.93 0.81 8.01
C CYS A 273 0.44 1.09 8.07
N LEU A 274 0.07 2.35 8.20
CA LEU A 274 -1.27 2.86 7.98
C LEU A 274 -1.24 3.70 6.70
N VAL A 275 -2.05 3.34 5.71
CA VAL A 275 -2.14 4.07 4.44
C VAL A 275 -3.41 4.92 4.48
N ALA A 276 -3.24 6.24 4.40
CA ALA A 276 -4.33 7.20 4.24
C ALA A 276 -4.40 7.63 2.78
N HIS A 277 -5.56 7.43 2.15
CA HIS A 277 -5.82 7.84 0.78
C HIS A 277 -6.41 9.25 0.78
N LEU A 278 -5.57 10.25 0.49
CA LEU A 278 -5.95 11.66 0.55
C LEU A 278 -6.64 12.10 -0.75
N THR A 279 -7.77 12.79 -0.65
CA THR A 279 -8.41 13.47 -1.80
C THR A 279 -7.59 14.69 -2.25
N SER A 280 -8.03 15.35 -3.31
CA SER A 280 -7.46 16.64 -3.75
C SER A 280 -7.66 17.79 -2.75
N THR A 281 -8.52 17.63 -1.74
CA THR A 281 -8.70 18.59 -0.65
C THR A 281 -7.89 18.22 0.59
N GLY A 282 -7.18 17.09 0.56
CA GLY A 282 -6.42 16.56 1.68
C GLY A 282 -7.22 15.75 2.67
N GLU A 283 -8.53 15.56 2.48
CA GLU A 283 -9.35 14.72 3.36
C GLU A 283 -8.98 13.24 3.22
N VAL A 284 -9.02 12.51 4.33
CA VAL A 284 -8.79 11.05 4.33
C VAL A 284 -10.05 10.35 3.80
N HIS A 285 -10.00 9.88 2.56
CA HIS A 285 -11.11 9.17 1.91
C HIS A 285 -11.19 7.69 2.32
N ALA A 286 -10.04 7.05 2.49
CA ALA A 286 -9.97 5.64 2.88
C ALA A 286 -8.70 5.34 3.70
N LEU A 287 -8.78 4.29 4.52
CA LEU A 287 -7.69 3.85 5.39
C LEU A 287 -7.41 2.35 5.23
N GLU A 288 -6.12 1.99 5.24
CA GLU A 288 -5.68 0.61 5.26
C GLU A 288 -4.61 0.39 6.32
N ARG A 289 -4.59 -0.79 6.95
CA ARG A 289 -3.56 -1.18 7.94
C ARG A 289 -2.85 -2.44 7.50
N HIS A 290 -1.54 -2.35 7.35
CA HIS A 290 -0.68 -3.43 6.90
C HIS A 290 0.36 -3.73 7.94
N ARG A 291 0.23 -4.88 8.60
CA ARG A 291 1.25 -5.40 9.50
C ARG A 291 2.39 -6.00 8.68
N PRO A 292 3.64 -5.90 9.17
CA PRO A 292 4.74 -6.59 8.51
C PRO A 292 4.45 -8.09 8.58
N PRO A 293 4.66 -8.84 7.49
CA PRO A 293 4.57 -10.30 7.50
C PRO A 293 5.44 -10.85 8.63
N THR A 294 4.97 -11.88 9.33
CA THR A 294 5.73 -12.59 10.37
C THR A 294 6.90 -13.34 9.78
#